data_AF-A0A965UUN8-F1
#
_entry.id   AF-A0A965UUN8-F1
#
_cell.length_a   1.000
_cell.length_b   1.000
_cell.length_c   1.000
_cell.angle_alpha   90.00
_cell.angle_beta   90.00
_cell.angle_gamma   90.00
#
_symmetry.space_group_name_H-M   'P 1'
#
loop_
_entity.id
_entity.type
_entity.pdbx_description
1 polymer ?
#
loop_
_entity_poly.entity_id
_entity_poly.type
_entity_poly.pdbx_seq_one_letter_code
_entity_poly.pdbx_strand_id
1 'polypeptide(L)'
;MCRDDLLGDGGVNLSVAIARAREIGQDAIAEEIYREMMLEPEREERGRIDPGYVQLIKARAEIKLKLLAKWNPKRYGDRVTMAGDADSPLQVKADVSIFDAMLQNLEAKRQLGDK
;
A
#
# COMPACT_ATOMS: atom_id res chain seq x y z
N MET A 1 4.13 -21.00 9.48
CA MET A 1 3.57 -21.79 8.36
C MET A 1 2.28 -22.43 8.87
N CYS A 2 1.16 -22.18 8.19
CA CYS A 2 -0.20 -22.53 8.61
C CYS A 2 -0.29 -24.02 9.02
N ARG A 3 -0.32 -24.28 10.33
CA ARG A 3 -0.89 -25.51 10.86
C ARG A 3 -2.34 -25.17 11.15
N ASP A 4 -3.24 -25.46 10.21
CA ASP A 4 -4.68 -25.32 10.42
C ASP A 4 -5.14 -26.37 11.43
N ASP A 5 -5.45 -25.91 12.63
CA ASP A 5 -5.52 -26.64 13.90
C ASP A 5 -6.73 -27.59 14.04
N LEU A 6 -7.49 -27.89 12.98
CA LEU A 6 -8.69 -28.77 13.06
C LEU A 6 -8.90 -29.72 11.88
N LEU A 7 -8.20 -29.55 10.74
CA LEU A 7 -8.43 -30.34 9.51
C LEU A 7 -7.21 -31.15 9.02
N GLY A 8 -6.05 -31.03 9.68
CA GLY A 8 -4.84 -31.75 9.28
C GLY A 8 -4.42 -31.49 7.83
N ASP A 9 -3.95 -32.52 7.12
CA ASP A 9 -3.44 -32.43 5.73
C ASP A 9 -4.49 -31.98 4.70
N GLY A 10 -5.78 -32.19 4.99
CA GLY A 10 -6.89 -31.70 4.15
C GLY A 10 -7.09 -30.19 4.23
N GLY A 11 -6.80 -29.59 5.38
CA GLY A 11 -6.87 -28.14 5.60
C GLY A 11 -5.78 -27.38 4.85
N VAL A 12 -4.57 -27.94 4.82
CA VAL A 12 -3.41 -27.37 4.11
C VAL A 12 -3.71 -27.20 2.61
N ASN A 13 -4.35 -28.20 2.00
CA ASN A 13 -4.75 -28.14 0.59
C ASN A 13 -5.86 -27.10 0.33
N LEU A 14 -6.82 -26.97 1.25
CA LEU A 14 -7.89 -25.97 1.13
C LEU A 14 -7.36 -24.54 1.28
N SER A 15 -6.49 -24.30 2.27
CA SER A 15 -5.88 -22.99 2.51
C SER A 15 -5.01 -22.55 1.32
N VAL A 16 -4.26 -23.47 0.72
CA VAL A 16 -3.50 -23.19 -0.52
C VAL A 16 -4.44 -22.92 -1.70
N ALA A 17 -5.51 -23.69 -1.86
CA ALA A 17 -6.50 -23.47 -2.93
C ALA A 17 -7.19 -22.10 -2.80
N ILE A 18 -7.58 -21.70 -1.58
CA ILE A 18 -8.17 -20.39 -1.30
C ILE A 18 -7.16 -19.26 -1.57
N ALA A 19 -5.91 -19.42 -1.16
CA ALA A 19 -4.86 -18.44 -1.44
C ALA A 19 -4.67 -18.24 -2.95
N ARG A 20 -4.57 -19.34 -3.71
CA ARG A 20 -4.47 -19.30 -5.18
C ARG A 20 -5.70 -18.68 -5.83
N ALA A 21 -6.89 -19.02 -5.37
CA ALA A 21 -8.13 -18.44 -5.87
C ALA A 21 -8.19 -16.92 -5.62
N ARG A 22 -7.66 -16.44 -4.48
CA ARG A 22 -7.53 -15.01 -4.21
C ARG A 22 -6.56 -14.31 -5.15
N GLU A 23 -5.41 -14.91 -5.45
CA GLU A 23 -4.45 -14.31 -6.41
C GLU A 23 -5.06 -14.19 -7.80
N ILE A 24 -5.70 -15.26 -8.30
CA ILE A 24 -6.35 -15.25 -9.61
C ILE A 24 -7.54 -14.28 -9.64
N GLY A 25 -8.34 -14.23 -8.57
CA GLY A 25 -9.48 -13.33 -8.46
C GLY A 25 -9.08 -11.86 -8.48
N GLN A 26 -7.91 -11.50 -7.93
CA GLN A 26 -7.40 -10.13 -7.99
C GLN A 26 -7.08 -9.72 -9.43
N ASP A 27 -6.37 -10.57 -10.16
CA ASP A 27 -5.99 -10.29 -11.55
C ASP A 27 -7.24 -10.22 -12.45
N ALA A 28 -8.23 -11.10 -12.22
CA ALA A 28 -9.50 -11.09 -12.95
C ALA A 28 -10.30 -9.79 -12.73
N ILE A 29 -10.40 -9.30 -11.50
CA ILE A 29 -11.08 -8.02 -11.21
C ILE A 29 -10.33 -6.86 -11.86
N ALA A 30 -9.01 -6.85 -11.81
CA ALA A 30 -8.21 -5.80 -12.44
C ALA A 30 -8.44 -5.73 -13.96
N GLU A 31 -8.50 -6.89 -14.62
CA GLU A 31 -8.82 -6.98 -16.04
C GLU A 31 -10.27 -6.56 -16.34
N GLU A 32 -11.22 -6.94 -15.49
CA GLU A 32 -12.62 -6.55 -15.63
C GLU A 32 -12.81 -5.03 -15.54
N ILE A 33 -12.14 -4.34 -14.61
CA ILE A 33 -12.15 -2.88 -14.52
C ILE A 33 -11.67 -2.27 -15.83
N TYR A 34 -10.56 -2.78 -16.37
CA TYR A 34 -10.00 -2.28 -17.62
C TYR A 34 -10.98 -2.46 -18.79
N ARG A 35 -11.64 -3.61 -18.89
CA ARG A 35 -12.66 -3.88 -19.92
C ARG A 35 -13.86 -2.95 -19.78
N GLU A 36 -14.37 -2.75 -18.57
CA GLU A 36 -15.49 -1.82 -18.29
C GLU A 36 -15.17 -0.38 -18.67
N MET A 37 -13.94 0.07 -18.43
CA MET A 37 -13.52 1.43 -18.79
C MET A 37 -13.33 1.64 -20.29
N MET A 38 -13.07 0.58 -21.05
CA MET A 38 -12.88 0.63 -22.51
C MET A 38 -14.19 0.48 -23.30
N LEU A 39 -15.29 0.15 -22.64
CA LEU A 39 -16.61 0.10 -23.28
C LEU A 39 -17.07 1.51 -23.66
N GLU A 40 -17.59 1.65 -24.88
CA GLU A 40 -18.19 2.90 -25.31
C GLU A 40 -19.44 3.20 -24.47
N PRO A 41 -19.59 4.44 -23.98
CA PRO A 41 -20.72 4.79 -23.16
C PRO A 41 -22.02 4.75 -23.96
N GLU A 42 -23.09 4.29 -23.31
CA GLU A 42 -24.42 4.28 -23.92
C GLU A 42 -24.80 5.70 -24.38
N ARG A 43 -25.34 5.77 -25.59
CA ARG A 43 -25.80 7.02 -26.20
C ARG A 43 -27.31 7.09 -26.02
N GLU A 44 -27.78 8.23 -25.54
CA GLU A 44 -29.21 8.55 -25.54
C GLU A 44 -29.75 8.59 -26.98
N GLU A 45 -31.08 8.51 -27.11
CA GLU A 45 -31.83 8.53 -28.38
C GLU A 45 -31.46 9.69 -29.32
N ARG A 46 -30.89 10.79 -28.80
CA ARG A 46 -30.40 11.96 -29.56
C ARG A 46 -28.91 11.90 -29.93
N GLY A 47 -28.25 10.77 -29.75
CA GLY A 47 -26.81 10.58 -30.02
C GLY A 47 -25.87 11.23 -29.00
N ARG A 48 -26.41 11.81 -27.92
CA ARG A 48 -25.63 12.37 -26.80
C ARG A 48 -25.16 11.23 -25.90
N ILE A 49 -23.93 11.35 -25.39
CA ILE A 49 -23.41 10.42 -24.39
C ILE A 49 -24.22 10.60 -23.10
N ASP A 50 -24.74 9.51 -22.54
CA ASP A 50 -25.42 9.56 -21.24
C ASP A 50 -24.38 9.85 -20.13
N PRO A 51 -24.46 11.01 -19.45
CA PRO A 51 -23.58 11.31 -18.34
C PRO A 51 -23.77 10.32 -17.16
N GLY A 52 -24.97 9.76 -16.97
CA GLY A 52 -25.27 8.79 -15.93
C GLY A 52 -24.50 7.48 -16.10
N TYR A 53 -24.48 6.96 -17.33
CA TYR A 53 -23.69 5.77 -17.66
C TYR A 53 -22.18 5.96 -17.42
N VAL A 54 -21.63 7.12 -17.78
CA VAL A 54 -20.21 7.45 -17.53
C VAL A 54 -19.91 7.50 -16.03
N GLN A 55 -20.79 8.11 -15.22
CA GLN A 55 -20.64 8.14 -13.76
C GLN A 55 -20.76 6.74 -13.14
N LEU A 56 -21.63 5.89 -13.67
CA LEU A 56 -21.77 4.51 -13.23
C LEU A 56 -20.49 3.70 -13.47
N ILE A 57 -19.90 3.79 -14.67
CA ILE A 57 -18.62 3.13 -14.97
C ILE A 57 -17.53 3.64 -14.02
N LYS A 58 -17.44 4.95 -13.83
CA LYS A 58 -16.47 5.55 -12.90
C LYS A 58 -16.65 5.02 -11.48
N ALA A 59 -17.88 5.00 -10.96
CA ALA A 59 -18.17 4.52 -9.62
C ALA A 59 -17.82 3.03 -9.44
N ARG A 60 -18.08 2.20 -10.46
CA ARG A 60 -17.69 0.78 -10.47
C ARG A 60 -16.17 0.62 -10.44
N ALA A 61 -15.45 1.34 -11.30
CA ALA A 61 -13.99 1.31 -11.36
C ALA A 61 -13.37 1.73 -10.01
N GLU A 62 -13.88 2.81 -9.39
CA GLU A 62 -13.38 3.28 -8.08
C GLU A 62 -13.62 2.27 -6.95
N ILE A 63 -14.81 1.66 -6.87
CA ILE A 63 -15.14 0.69 -5.81
C ILE A 63 -14.26 -0.56 -5.98
N LYS A 64 -14.11 -1.06 -7.21
CA LYS A 64 -13.28 -2.24 -7.49
C LYS A 64 -11.79 -1.96 -7.20
N LEU A 65 -11.27 -0.77 -7.52
CA LEU A 65 -9.90 -0.39 -7.19
C LEU A 65 -9.68 -0.30 -5.66
N LYS A 66 -10.63 0.27 -4.92
CA LYS A 66 -10.58 0.31 -3.44
C LYS A 66 -10.61 -1.09 -2.84
N LEU A 67 -11.40 -2.00 -3.41
CA LEU A 67 -11.42 -3.41 -3.00
C LEU A 67 -10.04 -4.06 -3.23
N LEU A 68 -9.45 -3.88 -4.42
CA LEU A 68 -8.12 -4.41 -4.75
C LEU A 68 -7.03 -3.88 -3.81
N ALA A 69 -7.07 -2.59 -3.46
CA ALA A 69 -6.14 -2.00 -2.50
C ALA A 69 -6.26 -2.62 -1.10
N LYS A 70 -7.44 -3.07 -0.68
CA LYS A 70 -7.64 -3.82 0.59
C LYS A 70 -7.27 -5.29 0.47
N TRP A 71 -7.47 -5.90 -0.70
CA TRP A 71 -7.23 -7.34 -0.88
C TRP A 71 -5.74 -7.66 -1.07
N ASN A 72 -5.01 -6.81 -1.78
CA ASN A 72 -3.57 -6.92 -1.98
C ASN A 72 -2.90 -5.53 -1.98
N PRO A 73 -2.67 -4.94 -0.80
CA PRO A 73 -2.08 -3.61 -0.68
C PRO A 73 -0.65 -3.52 -1.22
N LYS A 74 0.07 -4.65 -1.30
CA LYS A 74 1.43 -4.67 -1.84
C LYS A 74 1.45 -4.39 -3.35
N ARG A 75 0.47 -4.90 -4.10
CA ARG A 75 0.36 -4.70 -5.56
C ARG A 75 -0.47 -3.47 -5.92
N TYR A 76 -1.62 -3.27 -5.27
CA TYR A 76 -2.62 -2.26 -5.65
C TYR A 76 -2.79 -1.13 -4.62
N GLY A 77 -1.96 -1.11 -3.57
CA GLY A 77 -1.98 -0.01 -2.61
C GLY A 77 -1.33 1.25 -3.17
N ASP A 78 -1.72 2.39 -2.61
CA ASP A 78 -1.13 3.68 -2.96
C ASP A 78 0.35 3.71 -2.59
N ARG A 79 1.21 3.89 -3.59
CA ARG A 79 2.66 4.02 -3.39
C ARG A 79 2.99 5.46 -3.03
N VAL A 80 3.10 5.76 -1.74
CA VAL A 80 3.58 7.05 -1.26
C VAL A 80 5.08 6.95 -1.02
N THR A 81 5.87 7.59 -1.88
CA THR A 81 7.29 7.84 -1.61
C THR A 81 7.41 9.18 -0.89
N MET A 82 7.62 9.15 0.42
CA MET A 82 8.10 10.32 1.17
C MET A 82 9.60 10.48 0.89
N ALA A 83 9.96 10.88 -0.32
CA ALA A 83 11.32 11.30 -0.62
C ALA A 83 11.49 12.69 -0.03
N GLY A 84 12.50 12.86 0.84
CA GLY A 84 13.08 14.18 1.06
C GLY A 84 13.60 14.63 -0.30
N ASP A 85 12.90 15.56 -0.91
CA ASP A 85 13.25 16.14 -2.19
C ASP A 85 14.64 16.79 -2.09
N ALA A 86 15.36 16.90 -3.21
CA ALA A 86 16.62 17.63 -3.24
C ALA A 86 16.42 19.10 -2.81
N ASP A 87 15.22 19.65 -3.06
CA ASP A 87 14.80 20.99 -2.64
C ASP A 87 14.16 21.03 -1.24
N SER A 88 13.91 19.89 -0.58
CA SER A 88 13.34 19.81 0.77
C SER A 88 13.80 18.55 1.52
N PRO A 89 15.07 18.52 1.98
CA PRO A 89 15.58 17.43 2.78
C PRO A 89 14.82 17.33 4.12
N LEU A 90 14.47 16.10 4.51
CA LEU A 90 13.96 15.81 5.85
C LEU A 90 15.00 16.26 6.88
N GLN A 91 14.76 17.41 7.52
CA GLN A 91 15.60 17.91 8.61
C GLN A 91 15.41 17.02 9.83
N VAL A 92 16.21 15.95 9.91
CA VAL A 92 16.35 15.16 11.13
C VAL A 92 17.11 16.03 12.13
N LYS A 93 16.38 16.80 12.94
CA LYS A 93 16.91 17.45 14.14
C LYS A 93 17.18 16.36 15.18
N ALA A 94 18.29 15.66 15.02
CA ALA A 94 18.83 14.83 16.09
C ALA A 94 19.27 15.78 17.21
N ASP A 95 18.69 15.64 18.39
CA ASP A 95 19.08 16.41 19.56
C ASP A 95 20.43 15.87 20.07
N VAL A 96 21.53 16.56 19.73
CA VAL A 96 22.92 16.14 20.04
C VAL A 96 23.31 16.52 21.48
N SER A 97 22.41 17.13 22.25
CA SER A 97 22.64 17.57 23.64
C SER A 97 23.18 16.47 24.58
N ILE A 98 22.81 15.21 24.32
CA ILE A 98 23.29 14.06 25.09
C ILE A 98 24.78 13.77 24.83
N PHE A 99 25.27 14.01 23.61
CA PHE A 99 26.68 13.81 23.25
C PHE A 99 27.58 14.90 23.85
N ASP A 100 27.11 16.15 23.90
CA ASP A 100 27.85 17.26 24.52
C ASP A 100 28.07 17.01 26.02
N ALA A 101 27.03 16.54 26.73
CA ALA A 101 27.14 16.19 28.14
C ALA A 101 28.11 15.02 28.39
N MET A 102 28.17 14.03 27.49
CA MET A 102 29.14 12.93 27.61
C MET A 102 30.59 13.39 27.38
N LEU A 103 30.82 14.26 26.38
CA LEU A 103 32.14 14.81 26.10
C LEU A 103 32.67 15.66 27.26
N GLN A 104 31.83 16.53 27.83
CA GLN A 104 32.22 17.33 29.00
C GLN A 104 32.58 16.46 30.20
N ASN A 105 31.84 15.37 30.43
CA ASN A 105 32.15 14.43 31.52
C ASN A 105 33.44 13.63 31.25
N LEU A 106 33.74 13.31 29.99
CA LEU A 106 34.97 12.63 29.60
C LEU A 106 36.19 13.55 29.77
N GLU A 107 36.07 14.81 29.35
CA GLU A 107 37.11 15.83 29.52
C GLU A 107 37.38 16.15 30.99
N ALA A 108 36.33 16.28 31.80
CA ALA A 108 36.46 16.47 33.25
C ALA A 108 37.20 15.30 33.92
N LYS A 109 36.92 14.06 33.52
CA LYS A 109 37.65 12.88 34.00
C LYS A 109 39.12 12.86 33.56
N ARG A 110 39.42 13.33 32.35
CA ARG A 110 40.81 13.44 31.86
C ARG A 110 41.60 14.48 32.65
N GLN A 111 41.00 15.62 33.00
CA GLN A 111 41.65 16.66 33.81
C GLN A 111 41.86 16.26 35.28
N LEU A 112 41.01 15.38 35.82
CA LEU A 112 41.16 14.83 37.17
C LEU A 112 42.23 13.73 37.26
N GLY A 113 42.57 13.08 36.13
CA GLY A 113 43.63 12.06 36.05
C GLY A 113 45.04 12.62 35.83
N ASP A 114 45.19 13.94 35.67
CA ASP A 114 46.46 14.64 35.42
C ASP A 114 46.97 15.42 36.66
N LYS A 115 46.57 14.97 37.86
CA LYS A 115 47.09 15.43 39.17
C LYS A 115 47.79 14.31 39.92
#